data_AF-A0A1J3CRN3-F1
#
_entry.id   AF-A0A1J3CRN3-F1
#
_cell.length_a   1.000
_cell.length_b   1.000
_cell.length_c   1.000
_cell.angle_alpha   90.00
_cell.angle_beta   90.00
_cell.angle_gamma   90.00
#
_symmetry.space_group_name_H-M   'P 1'
#
loop_
_entity.id
_entity.type
_entity.pdbx_description
1 polymer ?
#
loop_
_entity_poly.entity_id
_entity_poly.type
_entity_poly.pdbx_seq_one_letter_code
_entity_poly.pdbx_strand_id
1 'polypeptide(L)'
;KRTTSSGFWKVTGKDRKIKDKRGKGVEIGFMKPLVYHQGRSPNGVRTLWAIQEYHITCLSDDQIKYVICQVIYKGEDRDILYGNNFNLSEPSHSLAS
;
A
#
# COMPACT_ATOMS: atom_id res chain seq x y z
N LYS A 1 -3.60 -2.07 11.35
CA LYS A 1 -3.50 -2.71 10.01
C LYS A 1 -4.15 -1.76 9.00
N ARG A 2 -3.55 -1.56 7.82
CA ARG A 2 -4.09 -0.66 6.79
C ARG A 2 -5.11 -1.43 5.94
N THR A 3 -6.36 -1.48 6.40
CA THR A 3 -7.45 -2.25 5.79
C THR A 3 -8.55 -1.28 5.36
N THR A 4 -9.13 -1.54 4.19
CA THR A 4 -10.31 -0.83 3.66
C THR A 4 -11.46 -1.82 3.50
N SER A 5 -12.65 -1.35 3.13
CA SER A 5 -13.79 -2.22 2.82
C SER A 5 -13.49 -3.19 1.67
N SER A 6 -12.68 -2.76 0.69
CA SER A 6 -12.39 -3.51 -0.53
C SER A 6 -11.05 -4.27 -0.51
N GLY A 7 -10.24 -4.16 0.54
CA GLY A 7 -8.90 -4.76 0.55
C GLY A 7 -8.02 -4.40 1.74
N PHE A 8 -6.74 -4.71 1.63
CA PHE A 8 -5.75 -4.40 2.67
C PHE A 8 -4.35 -4.22 2.10
N TRP A 9 -3.55 -3.38 2.76
CA TRP A 9 -2.14 -3.21 2.46
C TRP A 9 -1.30 -4.15 3.32
N LYS A 10 -0.42 -4.93 2.66
CA LYS A 10 0.49 -5.89 3.29
C LYS A 10 1.93 -5.45 3.09
N VAL A 11 2.73 -5.50 4.15
CA VAL A 11 4.18 -5.26 4.06
C VAL A 11 4.81 -6.35 3.18
N THR A 12 5.61 -5.91 2.21
CA THR A 12 6.27 -6.79 1.23
C THR A 12 7.79 -6.60 1.31
N GLY A 13 8.42 -7.34 2.22
CA GLY A 13 9.86 -7.32 2.42
C GLY A 13 10.28 -6.60 3.70
N LYS A 14 11.59 -6.48 3.88
CA LYS A 14 12.20 -5.85 5.06
C LYS A 14 12.23 -4.33 4.89
N ASP A 15 12.06 -3.62 5.99
CA ASP A 15 12.24 -2.17 6.04
C ASP A 15 13.66 -1.79 5.59
N ARG A 16 13.76 -0.78 4.73
CA ARG A 16 15.03 -0.26 4.20
C ARG A 16 15.43 0.99 4.96
N LYS A 17 16.60 0.97 5.60
CA LYS A 17 17.18 2.15 6.27
C LYS A 17 17.48 3.26 5.25
N ILE A 18 17.15 4.49 5.63
CA ILE A 18 17.45 5.70 4.86
C ILE A 18 18.53 6.45 5.61
N LYS A 19 19.64 6.71 4.91
CA LYS A 19 20.78 7.46 5.43
C LYS A 19 20.86 8.82 4.76
N ASP A 20 21.28 9.81 5.52
CA ASP A 20 21.61 11.11 4.96
C ASP A 20 22.77 10.98 3.96
N LYS A 21 22.58 11.55 2.77
CA LYS A 21 23.58 11.57 1.69
C LYS A 21 24.60 12.70 1.84
N ARG A 22 24.24 13.79 2.53
CA ARG A 22 25.08 15.01 2.62
C ARG A 22 25.88 15.08 3.92
N GLY A 23 25.43 14.40 4.97
CA GLY A 23 26.13 14.27 6.25
C GLY A 23 27.01 13.02 6.36
N LYS A 24 27.16 12.51 7.59
CA LYS A 24 28.05 11.37 7.94
C LYS A 24 27.41 9.99 7.67
N GLY A 25 26.41 9.89 6.80
CA GLY A 25 25.67 8.63 6.57
C GLY A 25 24.82 8.18 7.76
N VAL A 26 24.41 9.12 8.61
CA VAL A 26 23.53 8.88 9.77
C VAL A 26 22.16 8.43 9.27
N GLU A 27 21.56 7.46 9.96
CA GLU A 27 20.19 7.02 9.68
C GLU A 27 19.20 8.12 10.04
N ILE A 28 18.40 8.55 9.06
CA ILE A 28 17.39 9.60 9.22
C ILE A 28 15.97 9.05 9.20
N GLY A 29 15.82 7.77 8.84
CA GLY A 29 14.52 7.14 8.73
C GLY A 29 14.58 5.73 8.13
N PHE A 30 13.40 5.21 7.82
CA PHE A 30 13.25 3.94 7.11
C PHE A 30 12.12 4.02 6.07
N MET A 31 12.23 3.18 5.04
CA MET A 31 11.20 2.96 4.05
C MET A 31 10.57 1.59 4.24
N LYS A 32 9.24 1.56 4.37
CA LYS A 32 8.42 0.36 4.47
C LYS A 32 7.70 0.11 3.13
N PRO A 33 7.97 -1.00 2.44
CA PRO A 33 7.28 -1.35 1.20
C PRO A 33 5.99 -2.11 1.50
N LEU A 34 4.87 -1.70 0.88
CA LEU A 34 3.57 -2.35 0.97
C LEU A 34 3.01 -2.65 -0.43
N VAL A 35 2.20 -3.69 -0.53
CA VAL A 35 1.41 -4.03 -1.70
C VAL A 35 -0.05 -4.15 -1.28
N TYR A 36 -0.94 -3.62 -2.12
CA TYR A 36 -2.37 -3.76 -1.91
C TYR A 36 -2.87 -5.12 -2.38
N HIS A 37 -3.70 -5.73 -1.54
CA HIS A 37 -4.45 -6.94 -1.85
C HIS A 37 -5.94 -6.59 -1.87
N GLN A 38 -6.63 -6.93 -2.95
CA GLN A 38 -8.07 -6.73 -3.09
C GLN A 38 -8.83 -7.92 -2.48
N GLY A 39 -9.94 -7.65 -1.80
CA GLY A 39 -10.76 -8.64 -1.10
C GLY A 39 -10.41 -8.78 0.38
N ARG A 40 -11.09 -9.70 1.07
CA ARG A 40 -10.96 -9.86 2.52
C ARG A 40 -9.66 -10.59 2.88
N SER A 41 -8.97 -10.10 3.91
CA SER A 41 -7.82 -10.79 4.50
C SER A 41 -8.26 -12.12 5.14
N PRO A 42 -7.49 -13.22 5.03
CA PRO A 42 -6.17 -13.33 4.42
C PRO A 42 -6.18 -13.64 2.91
N ASN A 43 -7.33 -13.96 2.33
CA ASN A 43 -7.47 -14.50 0.97
C ASN A 43 -7.47 -13.44 -0.15
N GLY A 44 -6.98 -12.24 0.13
CA GLY A 44 -6.99 -11.15 -0.85
C GLY A 44 -6.01 -11.38 -1.99
N VAL A 45 -6.45 -11.04 -3.21
CA VAL A 45 -5.65 -11.16 -4.43
C VAL A 45 -4.65 -10.01 -4.49
N ARG A 46 -3.37 -10.35 -4.67
CA ARG A 46 -2.29 -9.36 -4.80
C ARG A 46 -2.50 -8.51 -6.06
N THR A 47 -2.42 -7.20 -5.92
CA THR A 47 -2.53 -6.25 -7.04
C THR A 47 -1.16 -5.69 -7.46
N LEU A 48 -1.15 -4.87 -8.52
CA LEU A 48 0.02 -4.13 -8.99
C LEU A 48 0.19 -2.77 -8.29
N TRP A 49 -0.70 -2.43 -7.36
CA TRP A 49 -0.59 -1.25 -6.52
C TRP A 49 0.39 -1.49 -5.37
N ALA A 50 1.40 -0.64 -5.28
CA ALA A 50 2.38 -0.62 -4.22
C ALA A 50 2.40 0.75 -3.52
N ILE A 51 2.79 0.74 -2.26
CA ILE A 51 3.14 1.95 -1.51
C ILE A 51 4.55 1.79 -0.97
N GLN A 52 5.32 2.88 -0.99
CA GLN A 52 6.52 3.04 -0.18
C GLN A 52 6.24 4.11 0.87
N GLU A 53 6.25 3.72 2.14
CA GLU A 53 6.09 4.64 3.26
C GLU A 53 7.45 5.03 3.81
N TYR A 54 7.73 6.32 3.88
CA TYR A 54 8.96 6.87 4.40
C TYR A 54 8.68 7.48 5.77
N HIS A 55 9.33 6.92 6.79
CA HIS A 55 9.17 7.29 8.19
C HIS A 55 10.46 7.96 8.66
N ILE A 56 10.33 9.13 9.28
CA ILE A 56 11.47 9.86 9.86
C ILE A 56 11.74 9.39 11.29
N THR A 57 13.01 9.19 11.65
CA THR A 57 13.42 8.72 12.98
C THR A 57 14.36 9.69 13.71
N CYS A 58 14.84 10.73 13.03
CA CYS A 58 15.80 11.68 13.57
C CYS A 58 15.20 12.99 14.09
N LEU A 59 13.86 13.14 14.08
CA LEU A 59 13.18 14.27 14.70
C LEU A 59 12.95 14.00 16.19
N SER A 60 13.00 15.06 16.99
CA SER A 60 12.66 15.00 18.41
C SER A 60 11.18 14.69 18.62
N ASP A 61 10.81 14.18 19.80
CA ASP A 61 9.45 13.70 20.06
C ASP A 61 8.41 14.82 20.23
N ASP A 62 8.86 16.05 20.45
CA ASP A 62 8.04 17.27 20.47
C ASP A 62 7.66 17.76 19.06
N GLN A 63 8.29 17.21 18.00
CA GLN A 63 8.00 17.57 16.62
C GLN A 63 6.91 16.67 16.02
N ILE A 64 6.03 17.28 15.22
CA ILE A 64 5.03 16.54 14.45
C ILE A 64 5.75 15.68 13.40
N LYS A 65 5.54 14.36 13.46
CA LYS A 65 6.12 13.39 12.53
C LYS A 65 5.11 13.06 11.44
N TYR A 66 5.47 13.35 10.20
CA TYR A 66 4.70 12.95 9.02
C TYR A 66 5.27 11.67 8.40
N VAL A 67 4.41 10.89 7.75
CA VAL A 67 4.81 9.75 6.93
C VAL A 67 4.55 10.09 5.47
N ILE A 68 5.60 10.11 4.66
CA ILE A 68 5.45 10.33 3.21
C ILE A 68 5.07 8.99 2.58
N CYS A 69 3.97 8.97 1.84
CA CYS A 69 3.51 7.77 1.14
C CYS A 69 3.64 7.97 -0.37
N GLN A 70 4.51 7.22 -1.02
CA GLN A 70 4.61 7.17 -2.48
C GLN A 70 3.77 6.01 -3.00
N VAL A 71 2.65 6.32 -3.66
CA VAL A 71 1.81 5.32 -4.32
C VAL A 71 2.36 5.06 -5.72
N ILE A 72 2.53 3.78 -6.06
CA ILE A 72 3.13 3.34 -7.32
C ILE A 72 2.22 2.28 -7.92
N TYR A 73 1.82 2.50 -9.17
CA TYR A 73 1.23 1.46 -9.99
C TYR A 73 2.32 0.79 -10.83
N LYS A 74 2.43 -0.54 -10.76
CA LYS A 74 3.48 -1.32 -11.45
C LYS A 74 2.99 -2.03 -12.72
N GLY A 75 1.74 -1.85 -13.12
CA GLY A 75 1.18 -2.42 -14.34
C GLY A 75 1.24 -1.46 -15.51
N GLU A 76 0.68 -1.89 -16.63
CA GLU A 76 0.45 -1.05 -17.80
C GLU A 76 -0.93 -0.37 -17.71
N ASP A 77 -1.15 0.71 -18.47
CA ASP A 77 -2.42 1.44 -18.47
C ASP A 77 -3.63 0.54 -18.78
N ARG A 78 -3.42 -0.49 -19.62
CA ARG A 78 -4.46 -1.47 -19.97
C ARG A 78 -4.92 -2.29 -18.76
N ASP A 79 -4.02 -2.62 -17.85
CA ASP A 79 -4.33 -3.40 -16.65
C ASP A 79 -5.26 -2.64 -15.69
N ILE A 80 -5.24 -1.31 -15.73
CA ILE A 80 -6.14 -0.46 -14.93
C ILE A 80 -7.59 -0.63 -15.40
N LEU A 81 -7.80 -0.75 -16.70
CA LEU A 81 -9.14 -0.86 -17.31
C LEU A 81 -9.77 -2.24 -17.08
N TYR A 82 -8.96 -3.32 -17.07
CA TYR A 82 -9.45 -4.67 -16.79
C TYR A 82 -9.72 -4.93 -15.30
N GLY A 83 -9.08 -4.17 -14.39
CA GLY A 83 -9.30 -4.26 -12.95
C GLY A 83 -10.69 -3.78 -12.47
N ASN A 84 -11.42 -3.03 -13.31
CA ASN A 84 -12.78 -2.57 -13.00
C ASN A 84 -13.88 -3.59 -13.38
N ASN A 85 -13.57 -4.62 -14.18
CA ASN A 85 -14.57 -5.56 -14.71
C ASN A 85 -14.85 -6.78 -13.81
N PHE A 86 -14.29 -6.83 -12.59
CA PHE A 86 -14.68 -7.85 -11.59
C PHE A 86 -16.00 -7.51 -10.86
N ASN A 87 -16.68 -6.41 -11.21
CA ASN A 87 -17.98 -6.01 -10.67
C ASN A 87 -19.15 -6.24 -11.66
N LEU A 88 -19.14 -7.33 -12.43
CA LEU A 88 -20.32 -7.82 -13.15
C LEU A 88 -20.61 -9.28 -12.79
N SER A 89 -20.89 -9.49 -11.51
CA SER A 89 -21.80 -10.54 -11.05
C SER A 89 -22.53 -10.05 -9.80
N GLU A 90 -23.39 -9.05 -9.98
CA GLU A 90 -24.57 -8.98 -9.13
C GLU A 90 -25.30 -10.33 -9.25
N PRO A 91 -25.57 -11.06 -8.16
CA PRO A 91 -26.58 -12.10 -8.20
C PRO A 91 -27.90 -11.39 -8.46
N SER A 92 -28.57 -11.75 -9.54
CA SER A 92 -29.95 -11.38 -9.78
C SER A 92 -30.77 -11.67 -8.52
N HIS A 93 -31.26 -10.63 -7.87
CA HIS A 93 -32.45 -10.76 -7.05
C HIS A 93 -33.59 -11.15 -8.00
N SER A 94 -33.86 -12.46 -8.10
CA SER A 94 -35.11 -12.99 -8.65
C SER A 94 -35.84 -13.72 -7.54
N LEU A 95 -37.06 -13.24 -7.29
CA LEU A 95 -38.06 -13.71 -6.34
C LEU A 95 -38.26 -15.22 -6.38
N ALA A 96 -38.42 -15.82 -5.20
CA ALA A 96 -39.21 -17.03 -5.00
C ALA A 96 -40.11 -16.79 -3.78
N SER A 97 -41.35 -17.23 -3.95
CA SER A 97 -42.59 -17.00 -3.20
C SER A 97 -42.53 -17.15 -1.69
#